data_AF-A0A8B2HVK8-F1
#
_entry.id   AF-A0A8B2HVK8-F1
#
_cell.length_a   1.000
_cell.length_b   1.000
_cell.length_c   1.000
_cell.angle_alpha   90.00
_cell.angle_beta   90.00
_cell.angle_gamma   90.00
#
_symmetry.space_group_name_H-M   'P 1'
#
loop_
_entity.id
_entity.type
_entity.pdbx_description
1 polymer ?
#
loop_
_entity_poly.entity_id
_entity_poly.type
_entity_poly.pdbx_seq_one_letter_code
_entity_poly.pdbx_strand_id
1 'polypeptide(L)'
;MLIDKKILSGGIAMLVVGGVLLVYLNSQVPIGKADMTDEEVLELMIKEQENQDLTTLAGILFGVGFLLVLISFGARRKNKGSAVKQEKKPAS
;
A
#
# COMPACT_ATOMS: atom_id res chain seq x y z
N MET A 1 -3.11 -17.78 16.42
CA MET A 1 -3.03 -16.44 15.80
C MET A 1 -4.37 -16.19 15.11
N LEU A 2 -5.11 -15.13 15.46
CA LEU A 2 -6.33 -14.76 14.72
C LEU A 2 -5.89 -14.01 13.46
N ILE A 3 -6.17 -14.55 12.28
CA ILE A 3 -5.82 -13.93 10.99
C ILE A 3 -7.12 -13.77 10.20
N ASP A 4 -7.42 -12.55 9.76
CA ASP A 4 -8.47 -12.35 8.76
C ASP A 4 -7.90 -12.63 7.37
N LYS A 5 -8.19 -13.82 6.85
CA LYS A 5 -7.68 -14.29 5.56
C LYS A 5 -8.10 -13.41 4.38
N LYS A 6 -9.25 -12.73 4.44
CA LYS A 6 -9.75 -11.90 3.34
C LYS A 6 -8.99 -10.58 3.27
N ILE A 7 -8.79 -9.95 4.43
CA ILE A 7 -8.00 -8.73 4.54
C ILE A 7 -6.54 -9.01 4.19
N LEU A 8 -6.00 -10.14 4.66
CA LEU A 8 -4.63 -10.57 4.35
C LEU A 8 -4.44 -10.77 2.84
N SER A 9 -5.35 -11.49 2.16
CA SER A 9 -5.23 -11.71 0.71
C SER A 9 -5.30 -10.40 -0.09
N GLY A 10 -6.15 -9.46 0.34
CA GLY A 10 -6.23 -8.14 -0.28
C GLY A 10 -4.95 -7.32 -0.08
N GLY A 11 -4.41 -7.31 1.15
CA GLY A 11 -3.16 -6.62 1.45
C GLY A 11 -1.97 -7.18 0.67
N ILE A 12 -1.86 -8.51 0.57
CA ILE A 12 -0.82 -9.16 -0.24
C ILE A 12 -0.96 -8.80 -1.73
N ALA A 13 -2.18 -8.84 -2.28
CA ALA A 13 -2.40 -8.46 -3.67
C ALA A 13 -1.98 -7.01 -3.94
N MET A 14 -2.32 -6.08 -3.03
CA MET A 14 -1.89 -4.68 -3.13
C MET A 14 -0.38 -4.50 -3.03
N LEU A 15 0.30 -5.28 -2.17
CA LEU A 15 1.76 -5.26 -2.08
C LEU A 15 2.43 -5.72 -3.38
N VAL A 16 1.93 -6.81 -3.98
CA VAL A 16 2.47 -7.32 -5.23
C VAL A 16 2.26 -6.31 -6.36
N VAL A 17 1.03 -5.79 -6.53
CA VAL A 17 0.72 -4.83 -7.59
C VAL A 17 1.48 -3.52 -7.39
N GLY A 18 1.47 -2.95 -6.17
CA GLY A 18 2.21 -1.74 -5.84
C GLY A 18 3.72 -1.90 -6.02
N GLY A 19 4.26 -3.06 -5.64
CA GLY A 19 5.68 -3.37 -5.81
C GLY A 19 6.09 -3.47 -7.27
N VAL A 20 5.30 -4.16 -8.10
CA VAL A 20 5.54 -4.24 -9.55
C VAL A 20 5.47 -2.86 -10.20
N LEU A 21 4.46 -2.04 -9.86
CA LEU A 21 4.33 -0.69 -10.37
C LEU A 21 5.52 0.19 -9.97
N LEU A 22 5.97 0.14 -8.72
CA LEU A 22 7.15 0.88 -8.27
C LEU A 22 8.40 0.49 -9.08
N VAL A 23 8.67 -0.80 -9.26
CA VAL A 23 9.83 -1.27 -10.04
C VAL A 23 9.71 -0.81 -11.50
N TYR A 24 8.53 -0.95 -12.09
CA TYR A 24 8.29 -0.55 -13.48
C TYR A 24 8.49 0.96 -13.70
N LEU A 25 7.86 1.80 -12.87
CA LEU A 25 7.94 3.26 -13.01
C LEU A 25 9.35 3.81 -12.74
N ASN A 26 10.08 3.20 -11.79
CA ASN A 26 11.49 3.54 -11.57
C ASN A 26 12.40 3.13 -12.74
N SER A 27 11.99 2.15 -13.56
CA SER A 27 12.72 1.77 -14.77
C SER A 27 12.42 2.68 -15.97
N GLN A 28 11.33 3.44 -15.93
CA GLN A 28 10.84 4.29 -17.02
C GLN A 28 11.02 5.79 -16.72
N VAL A 29 11.86 6.15 -15.75
CA VAL A 29 12.14 7.55 -15.42
C VAL A 29 12.64 8.29 -16.68
N PRO A 30 11.94 9.35 -17.14
CA PRO A 30 12.39 10.15 -18.27
C PRO A 30 13.75 10.77 -17.96
N ILE A 31 14.64 10.83 -18.96
CA ILE A 31 15.98 11.42 -18.80
C ILE A 31 16.16 12.49 -19.88
N GLY A 32 16.61 13.68 -19.44
CA GLY A 32 16.97 14.78 -20.32
C GLY A 32 18.12 14.44 -21.27
N LYS A 33 18.10 15.05 -22.46
CA LYS A 33 19.20 14.96 -23.43
C LYS A 33 19.78 16.36 -23.63
N ALA A 34 21.07 16.41 -23.99
CA ALA A 34 21.67 17.66 -24.41
C ALA A 34 21.00 18.16 -25.71
N ASP A 35 20.97 19.49 -25.88
CA ASP A 35 20.42 20.19 -27.05
C ASP A 35 18.91 20.03 -27.28
N MET A 36 18.12 19.88 -26.20
CA MET A 36 16.65 19.96 -26.27
C MET A 36 16.18 21.39 -26.53
N THR A 37 15.17 21.53 -27.39
CA THR A 37 14.42 22.77 -27.59
C THR A 37 13.52 23.08 -26.39
N ASP A 38 13.07 24.33 -26.27
CA ASP A 38 12.19 24.76 -25.15
C ASP A 38 10.90 23.93 -25.06
N GLU A 39 10.34 23.51 -26.21
CA GLU A 39 9.16 22.63 -26.26
C GLU A 39 9.46 21.22 -25.77
N GLU A 40 10.59 20.64 -26.16
CA GLU A 40 11.02 19.31 -25.71
C GLU A 40 11.34 19.28 -24.22
N VAL A 41 11.91 20.36 -23.68
CA VAL A 41 12.11 20.52 -22.24
C VAL A 41 10.77 20.52 -21.50
N LEU A 42 9.78 21.26 -22.01
CA LEU A 42 8.46 21.33 -21.37
C LEU A 42 7.73 19.98 -21.41
N GLU A 43 7.81 19.25 -22.52
CA GLU A 43 7.26 17.90 -22.63
C GLU A 43 7.95 16.93 -21.66
N LEU A 44 9.27 17.04 -21.50
CA LEU A 44 10.03 16.25 -20.56
C LEU A 44 9.61 16.51 -19.12
N MET A 45 9.47 17.79 -18.72
CA MET A 45 9.01 18.16 -17.38
C MET A 45 7.62 17.58 -17.07
N ILE A 46 6.71 17.59 -18.04
CA ILE A 46 5.38 16.99 -17.89
C ILE A 46 5.51 15.48 -17.65
N LYS A 47 6.31 14.77 -18.46
CA LYS A 47 6.53 13.32 -18.32
C LYS A 47 7.20 12.95 -17.00
N GLU A 48 8.16 13.75 -16.55
CA GLU A 48 8.82 13.55 -15.25
C GLU A 48 7.80 13.69 -14.11
N GLN A 49 6.98 14.74 -14.15
CA GLN A 49 5.94 14.96 -13.16
C GLN A 49 4.91 13.82 -13.16
N GLU A 50 4.42 13.40 -14.32
CA GLU A 50 3.50 12.27 -14.44
C GLU A 50 4.10 10.98 -13.86
N ASN A 51 5.37 10.69 -14.17
CA ASN A 51 6.05 9.51 -13.63
C ASN A 51 6.23 9.61 -12.10
N GLN A 52 6.52 10.81 -11.59
CA GLN A 52 6.65 11.06 -10.15
C GLN A 52 5.31 10.87 -9.42
N ASP A 53 4.22 11.39 -9.97
CA ASP A 53 2.88 11.25 -9.41
C ASP A 53 2.44 9.78 -9.40
N LEU A 54 2.66 9.05 -10.49
CA LEU A 54 2.38 7.61 -10.57
C LEU A 54 3.24 6.81 -9.59
N THR A 55 4.52 7.15 -9.44
CA THR A 55 5.42 6.49 -8.49
C THR A 55 4.95 6.72 -7.05
N THR A 56 4.50 7.94 -6.75
CA THR A 56 3.91 8.29 -5.46
C THR A 56 2.64 7.47 -5.19
N LEU A 57 1.74 7.37 -6.18
CA LEU A 57 0.52 6.58 -6.05
C LEU A 57 0.81 5.08 -5.85
N ALA A 58 1.79 4.53 -6.58
CA ALA A 58 2.23 3.15 -6.40
C ALA A 58 2.81 2.92 -4.99
N GLY A 59 3.55 3.90 -4.46
CA GLY A 59 4.05 3.90 -3.09
C GLY A 59 2.92 3.90 -2.04
N ILE A 60 1.89 4.73 -2.23
CA ILE A 60 0.70 4.73 -1.36
C ILE A 60 -0.01 3.39 -1.43
N LEU A 61 -0.23 2.82 -2.62
CA LEU A 61 -0.85 1.50 -2.79
C LEU A 61 -0.08 0.41 -2.05
N PHE A 62 1.25 0.41 -2.18
CA PHE A 62 2.13 -0.51 -1.45
C PHE A 62 2.02 -0.31 0.07
N GLY A 63 2.07 0.94 0.55
CA GLY A 63 1.92 1.29 1.96
C GLY A 63 0.57 0.88 2.55
N VAL A 64 -0.52 1.09 1.83
CA VAL A 64 -1.87 0.65 2.21
C VAL A 64 -1.95 -0.88 2.23
N GLY A 65 -1.39 -1.56 1.22
CA GLY A 65 -1.28 -3.02 1.20
C GLY A 65 -0.55 -3.56 2.43
N PHE A 66 0.57 -2.93 2.80
CA PHE A 66 1.30 -3.27 4.01
C PHE A 66 0.46 -3.10 5.28
N LEU A 67 -0.25 -1.97 5.41
CA LEU A 67 -1.14 -1.71 6.53
C LEU A 67 -2.24 -2.77 6.65
N LEU A 68 -2.86 -3.17 5.53
CA LEU A 68 -3.86 -4.24 5.49
C LEU A 68 -3.30 -5.57 5.98
N VAL A 69 -2.07 -5.91 5.59
CA VAL A 69 -1.38 -7.10 6.10
C VAL A 69 -1.20 -7.00 7.61
N LEU A 70 -0.73 -5.88 8.17
CA LEU A 70 -0.56 -5.72 9.62
C LEU A 70 -1.87 -5.88 10.39
N ILE A 71 -2.94 -5.19 9.97
CA ILE A 71 -4.22 -5.29 10.67
C ILE A 71 -4.86 -6.67 10.49
N SER A 72 -4.54 -7.42 9.44
CA SER A 72 -5.08 -8.77 9.25
C SER A 72 -4.66 -9.74 10.37
N PHE A 73 -3.48 -9.53 10.97
CA PHE A 73 -2.98 -10.30 12.12
C PHE A 73 -3.51 -9.77 13.46
N GLY A 74 -3.88 -8.49 13.54
CA GLY A 74 -4.37 -7.81 14.74
C GLY A 74 -5.89 -7.69 14.85
N ALA A 75 -6.62 -7.95 13.77
CA ALA A 75 -8.08 -7.86 13.69
C ALA A 75 -8.74 -8.96 14.53
N ARG A 76 -8.85 -8.71 15.83
CA ARG A 76 -9.71 -9.46 16.74
C ARG A 76 -11.11 -9.43 16.16
N ARG A 77 -11.59 -10.58 15.68
CA ARG A 77 -12.97 -10.79 15.21
C ARG A 77 -13.93 -10.40 16.34
N LYS A 78 -14.41 -9.15 16.35
CA LYS A 78 -15.28 -8.65 17.44
C LYS A 78 -16.63 -9.37 17.48
N ASN A 79 -17.02 -10.08 16.42
CA ASN A 79 -18.29 -10.80 16.33
C ASN A 79 -18.07 -12.26 15.94
N LYS A 80 -18.03 -13.16 16.93
CA LYS A 80 -18.60 -14.53 16.93
C LYS A 80 -18.10 -15.32 18.16
N GLY A 81 -18.65 -14.98 19.34
CA GLY A 81 -18.66 -15.85 20.54
C GLY A 81 -17.51 -15.67 21.55
N SER A 82 -17.89 -15.34 22.81
CA SER A 82 -17.10 -15.49 24.05
C SER A 82 -15.90 -14.51 24.23
N ALA A 83 -15.75 -13.78 25.35
CA ALA A 83 -16.15 -14.06 26.72
C ALA A 83 -17.11 -13.00 27.28
N VAL A 84 -18.25 -13.44 27.81
CA VAL A 84 -18.95 -12.70 28.86
C VAL A 84 -17.95 -12.56 30.00
N LYS A 85 -17.68 -11.32 30.46
CA LYS A 85 -16.96 -11.09 31.71
C LYS A 85 -17.70 -11.87 32.82
N GLN A 86 -17.18 -13.02 33.21
CA GLN A 86 -17.54 -13.60 34.50
C GLN A 86 -16.78 -12.79 35.54
N GLU A 87 -17.41 -11.72 36.02
CA GLU A 87 -17.02 -11.13 37.29
C GLU A 87 -17.15 -12.22 38.34
N LYS A 88 -16.03 -12.74 38.83
CA LYS A 88 -16.03 -13.51 40.08
C LYS A 88 -16.43 -12.52 41.16
N LYS A 89 -17.67 -12.60 41.67
CA LYS A 89 -18.01 -11.98 42.95
C LYS A 89 -17.03 -12.52 44.00
N PRO A 90 -16.45 -11.66 44.86
CA PRO A 90 -15.63 -12.15 45.95
C PRO A 90 -16.49 -13.08 46.83
N ALA A 91 -15.96 -14.26 47.15
CA ALA A 91 -16.54 -15.09 48.17
C ALA A 91 -16.46 -14.33 49.49
N SER A 92 -17.58 -14.35 50.22
CA SER A 92 -17.82 -13.68 51.49
C SER A 92 -16.72 -13.88 52.53
#